data_AF-A0A6B0ZHB5-F1
#
_entry.id   AF-A0A6B0ZHB5-F1
#
_cell.length_a   1.000
_cell.length_b   1.000
_cell.length_c   1.000
_cell.angle_alpha   90.00
_cell.angle_beta   90.00
_cell.angle_gamma   90.00
#
_symmetry.space_group_name_H-M   'P 1'
#
loop_
_entity.id
_entity.type
_entity.pdbx_description
1 polymer ?
#
loop_
_entity_poly.entity_id
_entity_poly.type
_entity_poly.pdbx_seq_one_letter_code
_entity_poly.pdbx_strand_id
1 'polypeptide(L)' 'MAETAILALGGNALIREDQRGTLEEQYANALAMALSVRSLIRKGWNVVIVHGNGPQVGNLAIQHEGSTDL' A
#
# COMPACT_ATOMS: atom_id res chain seq x y z
N MET A 1 -18.84 22.91 3.36
CA MET A 1 -18.65 21.49 3.00
C MET A 1 -17.15 21.23 3.03
N ALA A 2 -16.71 20.08 3.54
CA ALA A 2 -15.29 19.71 3.52
C ALA A 2 -14.84 19.38 2.08
N GLU A 3 -13.69 19.87 1.67
CA GLU A 3 -13.08 19.51 0.39
C GLU A 3 -12.63 18.04 0.38
N THR A 4 -12.67 17.41 -0.80
CA THR A 4 -12.27 16.01 -0.98
C THR A 4 -10.90 15.92 -1.64
N ALA A 5 -9.96 15.22 -0.99
CA ALA A 5 -8.68 14.85 -1.57
C ALA A 5 -8.67 13.36 -1.93
N ILE A 6 -8.25 13.04 -3.15
CA ILE A 6 -8.01 11.66 -3.60
C ILE A 6 -6.50 11.46 -3.66
N LEU A 7 -5.98 10.54 -2.84
CA LEU A 7 -4.58 10.16 -2.82
C LEU A 7 -4.42 8.83 -3.55
N ALA A 8 -3.82 8.88 -4.73
CA ALA A 8 -3.47 7.71 -5.53
C ALA A 8 -2.01 7.33 -5.33
N LEU A 9 -1.78 6.13 -4.83
CA LEU A 9 -0.46 5.64 -4.43
C LEU A 9 -0.02 4.50 -5.36
N GLY A 10 1.28 4.40 -5.62
CA GLY A 10 1.84 3.25 -6.33
C GLY A 10 1.76 1.98 -5.46
N GLY A 11 1.77 0.80 -6.08
CA GLY A 11 1.85 -0.47 -5.33
C GLY A 11 3.12 -0.62 -4.50
N ASN A 12 4.18 0.11 -4.89
CA ASN A 12 5.44 0.19 -4.16
C ASN A 12 5.32 0.94 -2.82
N ALA A 13 4.18 1.60 -2.56
CA ALA A 13 3.89 2.22 -1.28
C ALA A 13 3.69 1.18 -0.16
N LEU A 14 3.38 -0.07 -0.51
CA LEU A 14 3.17 -1.16 0.45
C LEU A 14 4.32 -2.18 0.42
N ILE A 15 4.97 -2.42 -0.71
CA ILE A 15 6.16 -3.27 -0.83
C ILE A 15 7.24 -2.49 -1.59
N ARG A 16 8.33 -2.15 -0.93
CA ARG A 16 9.45 -1.44 -1.57
C ARG A 16 10.34 -2.43 -2.35
N GLU A 17 11.11 -1.91 -3.29
CA GLU A 17 11.97 -2.71 -4.18
C GLU A 17 13.01 -3.54 -3.42
N ASP A 18 13.46 -3.07 -2.26
CA ASP A 18 14.45 -3.72 -1.39
C ASP A 18 13.83 -4.66 -0.33
N GLN A 19 12.51 -4.83 -0.32
CA GLN A 19 11.79 -5.60 0.68
C GLN A 19 11.33 -6.96 0.16
N ARG A 20 11.20 -7.92 1.07
CA ARG A 20 10.72 -9.28 0.75
C ARG A 20 9.20 -9.34 0.62
N GLY A 21 8.50 -8.31 1.06
CA GLY A 21 7.04 -8.23 1.06
C GLY A 21 6.41 -8.97 2.22
N THR A 22 7.08 -9.12 3.36
CA THR A 22 6.47 -9.76 4.54
C THR A 22 5.30 -8.93 5.09
N LEU A 23 4.46 -9.54 5.92
CA LEU A 23 3.34 -8.83 6.55
C LEU A 23 3.84 -7.65 7.39
N GLU A 24 4.94 -7.82 8.12
CA GLU A 24 5.55 -6.79 8.96
C GLU A 24 6.07 -5.62 8.12
N GLU A 25 6.74 -5.88 7.00
CA GLU A 25 7.23 -4.85 6.08
C GLU A 25 6.07 -4.06 5.48
N GLN A 26 5.02 -4.76 5.01
CA GLN A 26 3.83 -4.14 4.47
C GLN A 26 3.08 -3.29 5.50
N TYR A 27 2.96 -3.78 6.74
CA TYR A 27 2.34 -3.05 7.84
C TYR A 27 3.12 -1.77 8.17
N ALA A 28 4.45 -1.85 8.27
CA ALA A 28 5.29 -0.69 8.55
C ALA A 28 5.16 0.40 7.47
N ASN A 29 5.13 0.01 6.20
CA ASN A 29 4.93 0.92 5.09
C ASN A 29 3.53 1.56 5.10
N ALA A 30 2.48 0.76 5.32
CA ALA A 30 1.11 1.25 5.44
C ALA A 30 0.97 2.26 6.58
N LEU A 31 1.61 2.01 7.72
CA LEU A 31 1.62 2.92 8.86
C LEU A 31 2.32 4.24 8.53
N ALA A 32 3.50 4.19 7.90
CA ALA A 32 4.21 5.39 7.48
C ALA A 32 3.37 6.25 6.51
N MET A 33 2.64 5.61 5.62
CA MET A 33 1.74 6.25 4.68
C MET A 33 0.50 6.85 5.37
N ALA A 34 -0.11 6.14 6.32
CA ALA A 34 -1.23 6.67 7.11
C ALA A 34 -0.80 7.92 7.92
N LEU A 35 0.42 7.93 8.45
CA LEU A 35 0.96 9.08 9.18
C LEU A 35 1.14 10.33 8.29
N SER A 36 1.48 10.17 7.02
CA SER A 36 1.59 11.30 6.08
C SER A 36 0.21 11.89 5.75
N VAL A 37 -0.80 11.03 5.61
CA VAL A 37 -2.19 11.41 5.33
C VAL A 37 -2.86 12.11 6.52
N ARG A 38 -2.44 11.80 7.76
CA ARG A 38 -2.99 12.37 9.00
C ARG A 38 -3.13 13.90 8.95
N SER A 39 -2.20 14.59 8.30
CA SER A 39 -2.23 16.05 8.18
C SER A 39 -3.46 16.59 7.43
N LEU A 40 -3.91 15.89 6.38
CA LEU A 40 -5.09 16.26 5.59
C LEU A 40 -6.38 16.06 6.39
N ILE A 41 -6.46 14.93 7.10
CA ILE A 41 -7.58 14.64 8.00
C ILE A 41 -7.70 15.73 9.08
N ARG A 42 -6.58 16.12 9.71
CA ARG A 42 -6.57 17.18 10.74
C ARG A 42 -6.93 18.56 10.19
N LYS A 43 -6.76 18.79 8.88
CA LYS A 43 -7.20 20.01 8.19
C LYS A 43 -8.68 19.97 7.78
N GLY A 44 -9.40 18.90 8.12
CA GLY A 44 -10.84 18.76 7.85
C GLY A 44 -11.17 18.29 6.44
N TRP A 45 -10.23 17.68 5.72
CA TRP A 45 -10.48 17.12 4.38
C TRP A 45 -11.18 15.77 4.46
N ASN A 46 -12.08 15.51 3.52
CA ASN A 46 -12.52 14.15 3.20
C ASN A 46 -11.42 13.49 2.38
N VAL A 47 -10.88 12.37 2.84
CA VAL A 47 -9.76 11.71 2.17
C VAL A 47 -10.21 10.38 1.60
N VAL A 48 -9.98 10.17 0.30
CA VAL A 48 -10.08 8.87 -0.37
C VAL A 48 -8.66 8.40 -0.68
N ILE A 49 -8.33 7.17 -0.30
CA ILE A 49 -7.02 6.58 -0.55
C ILE A 49 -7.21 5.41 -1.51
N VAL A 50 -6.44 5.40 -2.60
CA VAL A 50 -6.36 4.26 -3.53
C VAL A 50 -4.90 3.91 -3.75
N HIS A 51 -4.63 2.64 -4.05
CA HIS A 51 -3.28 2.19 -4.35
C HIS A 51 -3.26 1.15 -5.47
N GLY A 52 -2.12 1.04 -6.17
CA GLY A 52 -1.85 -0.10 -7.05
C GLY A 52 -1.49 -1.36 -6.26
N ASN A 53 -1.59 -2.54 -6.86
CA ASN A 53 -1.34 -3.83 -6.20
C ASN A 53 -0.33 -4.74 -6.96
N GLY A 54 0.45 -4.17 -7.89
CA GLY A 54 1.35 -4.92 -8.78
C GLY A 54 2.34 -5.83 -8.03
N PRO A 55 3.16 -5.32 -7.10
CA PRO A 55 4.08 -6.15 -6.32
C PRO A 55 3.38 -7.28 -5.53
N GLN A 56 2.19 -7.00 -4.99
CA GLN A 56 1.43 -7.95 -4.17
C GLN A 56 0.92 -9.11 -5.01
N VAL A 57 0.28 -8.78 -6.16
CA VAL A 57 -0.22 -9.80 -7.10
C VAL A 57 0.93 -10.57 -7.73
N GLY A 58 2.04 -9.90 -8.06
CA GLY A 58 3.25 -10.55 -8.58
C GLY A 58 3.84 -11.56 -7.59
N ASN A 59 3.97 -11.18 -6.31
CA ASN A 59 4.46 -12.09 -5.28
C ASN A 59 3.54 -13.30 -5.07
N LEU A 60 2.21 -13.07 -5.09
CA LEU A 60 1.23 -14.16 -5.03
C LEU A 60 1.33 -15.11 -6.24
N ALA A 61 1.54 -14.58 -7.44
CA ALA A 61 1.70 -15.39 -8.65
C ALA A 61 2.93 -16.30 -8.56
N ILE A 62 4.08 -15.75 -8.13
CA ILE A 62 5.32 -16.53 -7.93
C ILE A 62 5.12 -17.65 -6.91
N GLN A 63 4.44 -17.38 -5.80
CA GLN A 63 4.14 -18.40 -4.78
C GLN A 63 3.23 -19.51 -5.32
N HIS A 64 2.25 -19.15 -6.14
CA HIS A 64 1.36 -20.13 -6.76
C HIS A 64 2.10 -21.00 -7.78
N GLU A 65 2.92 -20.41 -8.66
CA GLU A 65 3.74 -21.15 -9.62
C GLU A 65 4.67 -22.15 -8.93
N GLY A 66 5.39 -21.72 -7.87
CA GLY A 66 6.28 -22.59 -7.10
C GLY A 66 5.57 -23.63 -6.23
N SER A 67 4.25 -23.54 -6.04
CA SER A 67 3.47 -24.55 -5.30
C SER A 67 2.97 -25.69 -6.19
N THR A 68 3.01 -25.51 -7.51
CA THR A 68 2.57 -26.53 -8.49
C THR A 68 3.59 -27.66 -8.69
N ASP A 69 4.82 -27.50 -8.19
CA ASP A 69 5.93 -28.45 -8.33
C ASP A 69 6.10 -29.41 -7.13
N LEU A 70 5.09 -29.53 -6.26
CA LEU A 70 5.00 -30.50 -5.15
C LEU A 70 3.83 -31.48 -5.37
#